data_AF-A0A6N8TPC2-F1
#
_entry.id   AF-A0A6N8TPC2-F1
#
_cell.length_a   1.000
_cell.length_b   1.000
_cell.length_c   1.000
_cell.angle_alpha   90.00
_cell.angle_beta   90.00
_cell.angle_gamma   90.00
#
_symmetry.space_group_name_H-M   'P 1'
#
loop_
_entity.id
_entity.type
_entity.pdbx_description
1 polymer ?
#
loop_
_entity_poly.entity_id
_entity_poly.type
_entity_poly.pdbx_seq_one_letter_code
_entity_poly.pdbx_strand_id
1 'polypeptide(L)'
;MANHALNPVLAELRERIEQLEGGSRRASQFLPFGVAEVDRALPGGGLAFGALHEVAGGGGGTVDGAAAALFVAGIAARSRGKVLWCMTRPDLFFPAVAQAGLHPDRVVFCESDREEEALSAMEEGLSFGGLAAVVGELVRLPMTASRRLQLAAEKTGAMGIVLRRWRRQNEASDYGQPTASTTRWRISTLPSEKLPVAGVGRARWLAELMRVKAGECAEFEIGAPDAQGRICLLPTALDGADQTARWRSLAG
;
A
#
# COMPACT_ATOMS: atom_id res chain seq x y z
N MET A 1 1.55 1.81 -55.05
CA MET A 1 1.81 2.43 -53.73
C MET A 1 0.71 3.46 -53.47
N ALA A 2 -0.42 3.02 -52.91
CA ALA A 2 -1.54 3.92 -52.59
C ALA A 2 -1.52 4.23 -51.11
N ASN A 3 -1.23 5.48 -50.81
CA ASN A 3 -1.03 6.05 -49.49
C ASN A 3 -2.37 6.04 -48.73
N HIS A 4 -2.43 5.24 -47.67
CA HIS A 4 -3.57 5.16 -46.76
C HIS A 4 -3.58 6.44 -45.93
N ALA A 5 -4.10 7.53 -46.49
CA ALA A 5 -4.39 8.75 -45.75
C ALA A 5 -5.37 8.38 -44.63
N LEU A 6 -4.84 8.33 -43.41
CA LEU A 6 -5.57 8.05 -42.17
C LEU A 6 -6.86 8.85 -42.17
N ASN A 7 -7.98 8.15 -42.32
CA ASN A 7 -9.30 8.74 -42.36
C ASN A 7 -9.48 9.59 -41.08
N PRO A 8 -9.60 10.92 -41.19
CA PRO A 8 -9.62 11.82 -40.03
C PRO A 8 -10.80 11.51 -39.10
N VAL A 9 -11.89 10.95 -39.64
CA VAL A 9 -13.05 10.47 -38.88
C VAL A 9 -12.69 9.25 -38.01
N LEU A 10 -11.82 8.36 -38.49
CA LEU A 10 -11.32 7.22 -37.69
C LEU A 10 -10.36 7.66 -36.59
N ALA A 11 -9.56 8.71 -36.82
CA ALA A 11 -8.69 9.29 -35.81
C ALA A 11 -9.51 10.00 -34.72
N GLU A 12 -10.51 10.80 -35.10
CA GLU A 12 -11.42 11.46 -34.17
C GLU A 12 -12.25 10.44 -33.37
N LEU A 13 -12.73 9.37 -34.01
CA LEU A 13 -13.45 8.30 -33.33
C LEU A 13 -12.56 7.53 -32.35
N ARG A 14 -11.29 7.29 -32.69
CA ARG A 14 -10.31 6.69 -31.77
C ARG A 14 -10.02 7.59 -30.58
N GLU A 15 -9.86 8.89 -30.81
CA GLU A 15 -9.66 9.87 -29.74
C GLU A 15 -10.91 9.96 -28.84
N ARG A 16 -12.12 9.92 -29.42
CA ARG A 16 -13.37 9.86 -28.66
C ARG A 16 -13.49 8.57 -27.82
N ILE A 17 -13.10 7.42 -28.38
CA ILE A 17 -13.07 6.14 -27.66
C ILE A 17 -12.02 6.20 -26.55
N GLU A 18 -10.81 6.71 -26.81
CA GLU A 18 -9.77 6.89 -25.80
C GLU A 18 -10.18 7.87 -24.68
N GLN A 19 -10.98 8.89 -24.98
CA GLN A 19 -11.54 9.81 -23.97
C GLN A 19 -12.66 9.14 -23.15
N LEU A 20 -13.54 8.38 -23.81
CA LEU A 20 -14.65 7.66 -23.17
C LEU A 20 -14.14 6.47 -22.32
N GLU A 21 -13.10 5.78 -22.78
CA GLU A 21 -12.46 4.69 -22.05
C GLU A 21 -11.47 5.21 -21.01
N GLY A 22 -10.70 6.26 -21.32
CA GLY A 22 -9.54 6.70 -20.55
C GLY A 22 -9.84 7.56 -19.33
N GLY A 23 -10.92 8.34 -19.31
CA GLY A 23 -11.26 9.21 -18.17
C GLY A 23 -11.73 8.44 -16.94
N SER A 24 -12.63 7.46 -17.14
CA SER A 24 -13.13 6.60 -16.05
C SER A 24 -12.25 5.38 -15.79
N ARG A 25 -11.52 4.84 -16.79
CA ARG A 25 -10.56 3.74 -16.54
C ARG A 25 -9.24 4.21 -15.94
N ARG A 26 -8.72 5.41 -16.19
CA ARG A 26 -7.52 5.89 -15.47
C ARG A 26 -7.78 6.08 -13.99
N ALA A 27 -8.94 6.66 -13.63
CA ALA A 27 -9.38 6.74 -12.24
C ALA A 27 -9.64 5.35 -11.61
N SER A 28 -9.85 4.30 -12.43
CA SER A 28 -9.93 2.91 -11.97
C SER A 28 -8.58 2.17 -12.00
N GLN A 29 -7.52 2.76 -12.58
CA GLN A 29 -6.19 2.17 -12.66
C GLN A 29 -5.31 2.55 -11.48
N PHE A 30 -5.58 3.68 -10.83
CA PHE A 30 -4.81 4.14 -9.67
C PHE A 30 -5.73 4.53 -8.52
N LEU A 31 -5.31 4.20 -7.30
CA LEU A 31 -5.92 4.61 -6.05
C LEU A 31 -5.11 5.78 -5.47
N PRO A 32 -5.53 7.05 -5.68
CA PRO A 32 -4.87 8.18 -5.05
C PRO A 32 -5.03 8.09 -3.53
N PHE A 33 -4.08 8.63 -2.78
CA PHE A 33 -4.17 8.90 -1.35
C PHE A 33 -5.03 10.13 -1.04
N GLY A 34 -5.31 11.00 -2.02
CA GLY A 34 -6.09 12.23 -1.80
C GLY A 34 -5.29 13.29 -1.07
N VAL A 35 -3.97 13.19 -1.17
CA VAL A 35 -2.96 14.04 -0.55
C VAL A 35 -1.98 14.38 -1.67
N ALA A 36 -2.01 15.64 -2.13
CA ALA A 36 -1.38 16.02 -3.39
C ALA A 36 0.13 15.72 -3.44
N GLU A 37 0.82 15.86 -2.31
CA GLU A 37 2.25 15.64 -2.17
C GLU A 37 2.59 14.15 -2.28
N VAL A 38 1.79 13.29 -1.64
CA VAL A 38 1.94 11.83 -1.73
C VAL A 38 1.59 11.34 -3.12
N ASP A 39 0.48 11.83 -3.67
CA ASP A 39 0.00 11.44 -5.00
C ASP A 39 0.98 11.85 -6.10
N ARG A 40 1.64 13.01 -5.97
CA ARG A 40 2.66 13.46 -6.93
C ARG A 40 3.92 12.60 -6.92
N ALA A 41 4.28 12.00 -5.77
CA ALA A 41 5.42 11.09 -5.68
C ALA A 41 5.16 9.72 -6.34
N LEU A 42 3.89 9.40 -6.62
CA LEU A 42 3.50 8.15 -7.25
C LEU A 42 3.24 8.35 -8.74
N PRO A 43 3.92 7.60 -9.62
CA PRO A 43 3.61 7.60 -11.04
C PRO A 43 2.15 7.23 -11.27
N GLY A 44 1.41 8.08 -11.99
CA GLY A 44 -0.03 7.91 -12.20
C GLY A 44 -0.92 8.49 -11.10
N GLY A 45 -0.36 9.10 -10.06
CA GLY A 45 -1.12 9.84 -9.05
C GLY A 45 -1.68 8.99 -7.90
N GLY A 46 -1.19 7.76 -7.71
CA GLY A 46 -1.70 6.85 -6.67
C GLY A 46 -1.11 5.44 -6.75
N LEU A 47 -1.63 4.52 -5.92
CA LEU A 47 -1.26 3.10 -5.98
C LEU A 47 -1.95 2.42 -7.16
N ALA A 48 -1.19 1.75 -8.02
CA ALA A 48 -1.73 1.08 -9.19
C ALA A 48 -2.60 -0.15 -8.82
N PHE A 49 -3.79 -0.23 -9.40
CA PHE A 49 -4.52 -1.49 -9.52
C PHE A 49 -3.78 -2.41 -10.51
N GLY A 50 -3.94 -3.72 -10.33
CA GLY A 50 -3.19 -4.72 -11.11
C GLY A 50 -1.69 -4.71 -10.82
N ALA A 51 -1.30 -4.29 -9.62
CA ALA A 51 0.09 -4.24 -9.20
C ALA A 51 0.26 -4.73 -7.76
N LEU A 52 1.49 -5.12 -7.44
CA LEU A 52 1.94 -5.53 -6.12
C LEU A 52 2.59 -4.36 -5.39
N HIS A 53 2.12 -4.10 -4.17
CA HIS A 53 2.66 -3.11 -3.25
C HIS A 53 3.16 -3.80 -1.99
N GLU A 54 4.28 -3.34 -1.45
CA GLU A 54 4.83 -3.83 -0.18
C GLU A 54 4.71 -2.75 0.89
N VAL A 55 4.33 -3.14 2.10
CA VAL A 55 4.27 -2.27 3.28
C VAL A 55 4.88 -3.00 4.46
N ALA A 56 5.68 -2.31 5.26
CA ALA A 56 6.27 -2.84 6.48
C ALA A 56 6.32 -1.81 7.60
N GLY A 57 6.38 -2.29 8.85
CA GLY A 57 6.64 -1.45 10.01
C GLY A 57 8.12 -1.07 10.14
N GLY A 58 8.41 0.16 10.54
CA GLY A 58 9.75 0.64 10.84
C GLY A 58 9.99 0.90 12.34
N GLY A 59 11.26 0.91 12.74
CA GLY A 59 11.67 1.20 14.11
C GLY A 59 11.08 0.23 15.13
N GLY A 60 10.42 0.76 16.18
CA GLY A 60 9.73 -0.06 17.17
C GLY A 60 8.57 -0.89 16.59
N GLY A 61 8.00 -0.45 15.45
CA GLY A 61 6.89 -1.11 14.76
C GLY A 61 7.29 -2.28 13.86
N THR A 62 8.57 -2.63 13.77
CA THR A 62 9.05 -3.65 12.82
C THR A 62 8.47 -5.04 13.10
N VAL A 63 8.27 -5.42 14.36
CA VAL A 63 7.74 -6.76 14.70
C VAL A 63 6.23 -6.75 14.87
N ASP A 64 5.66 -5.79 15.62
CA ASP A 64 4.21 -5.73 15.85
C ASP A 64 3.42 -5.23 14.65
N GLY A 65 4.06 -4.53 13.69
CA GLY A 65 3.51 -4.09 12.43
C GLY A 65 2.18 -3.32 12.48
N ALA A 66 1.75 -2.79 13.63
CA ALA A 66 0.39 -2.30 13.82
C ALA A 66 0.10 -1.06 12.96
N ALA A 67 1.05 -0.12 12.89
CA ALA A 67 0.91 1.07 12.05
C ALA A 67 0.86 0.71 10.55
N ALA A 68 1.69 -0.25 10.12
CA ALA A 68 1.69 -0.75 8.76
C ALA A 68 0.38 -1.47 8.41
N ALA A 69 -0.14 -2.31 9.31
CA ALA A 69 -1.42 -3.00 9.14
C ALA A 69 -2.58 -1.99 9.02
N LEU A 70 -2.61 -0.96 9.87
CA LEU A 70 -3.65 0.07 9.84
C LEU A 70 -3.55 0.94 8.58
N PHE A 71 -2.33 1.24 8.12
CA PHE A 71 -2.10 1.91 6.83
C PHE A 71 -2.63 1.08 5.66
N VAL A 72 -2.34 -0.24 5.63
CA VAL A 72 -2.87 -1.18 4.63
C VAL A 72 -4.39 -1.27 4.70
N ALA A 73 -4.97 -1.31 5.91
CA ALA A 73 -6.42 -1.30 6.11
C ALA A 73 -7.07 -0.05 5.52
N GLY A 74 -6.47 1.14 5.73
CA GLY A 74 -6.96 2.38 5.13
C GLY A 74 -6.90 2.39 3.60
N ILE A 75 -5.83 1.82 3.01
CA ILE A 75 -5.73 1.63 1.55
C ILE A 75 -6.84 0.68 1.07
N ALA A 76 -6.96 -0.50 1.70
CA ALA A 76 -7.95 -1.51 1.33
C ALA A 76 -9.40 -1.02 1.50
N ALA A 77 -9.68 -0.22 2.54
CA ALA A 77 -10.97 0.44 2.76
C ALA A 77 -11.39 1.29 1.57
N ARG A 78 -10.43 1.94 0.90
CA ARG A 78 -10.67 2.83 -0.23
C ARG A 78 -10.69 2.14 -1.58
N SER A 79 -10.22 0.90 -1.66
CA SER A 79 -10.54 0.04 -2.81
C SER A 79 -12.06 -0.08 -2.95
N ARG A 80 -12.59 -0.30 -4.15
CA ARG A 80 -14.05 -0.49 -4.36
C ARG A 80 -14.33 -1.97 -4.60
N GLY A 81 -14.80 -2.69 -3.58
CA GLY A 81 -15.21 -4.10 -3.70
C GLY A 81 -14.83 -4.98 -2.50
N LYS A 82 -14.80 -6.29 -2.69
CA LYS A 82 -14.38 -7.24 -1.64
C LYS A 82 -12.86 -7.28 -1.52
N VAL A 83 -12.39 -7.50 -0.29
CA VAL A 83 -10.99 -7.63 0.08
C VAL A 83 -10.76 -9.01 0.67
N LEU A 84 -9.71 -9.70 0.24
CA LEU A 84 -9.23 -10.90 0.92
C LEU A 84 -8.00 -10.52 1.76
N TRP A 85 -7.96 -10.96 3.01
CA TRP A 85 -6.82 -10.75 3.91
C TRP A 85 -6.30 -12.10 4.40
N CYS A 86 -5.17 -12.52 3.84
CA CYS A 86 -4.50 -13.77 4.17
C CYS A 86 -3.49 -13.53 5.29
N MET A 87 -3.58 -14.29 6.38
CA MET A 87 -2.72 -14.14 7.55
C MET A 87 -2.29 -15.48 8.13
N THR A 88 -1.14 -15.46 8.80
CA THR A 88 -0.63 -16.63 9.54
C THR A 88 -0.74 -16.49 11.06
N ARG A 89 -1.21 -15.33 11.53
CA ARG A 89 -1.36 -15.03 12.95
C ARG A 89 -2.72 -14.39 13.17
N PRO A 90 -3.55 -14.90 14.08
CA PRO A 90 -4.79 -14.26 14.46
C PRO A 90 -4.54 -13.11 15.45
N ASP A 91 -3.53 -12.27 15.19
CA ASP A 91 -3.16 -11.11 16.03
C ASP A 91 -3.64 -9.77 15.44
N LEU A 92 -4.34 -9.82 14.30
CA LEU A 92 -4.96 -8.65 13.69
C LEU A 92 -6.18 -8.18 14.52
N PHE A 93 -6.11 -6.98 15.05
CA PHE A 93 -7.22 -6.39 15.79
C PHE A 93 -8.30 -5.85 14.84
N PHE A 94 -9.29 -6.69 14.51
CA PHE A 94 -10.35 -6.37 13.55
C PHE A 94 -11.12 -5.06 13.81
N PRO A 95 -11.40 -4.64 15.07
CA PRO A 95 -12.04 -3.36 15.30
C PRO A 95 -11.23 -2.17 14.80
N ALA A 96 -9.88 -2.21 14.86
CA ALA A 96 -9.06 -1.14 14.30
C ALA A 96 -9.10 -1.11 12.78
N VAL A 97 -9.19 -2.28 12.13
CA VAL A 97 -9.37 -2.39 10.66
C VAL A 97 -10.70 -1.75 10.23
N ALA A 98 -11.78 -2.02 10.98
CA ALA A 98 -13.08 -1.39 10.76
C ALA A 98 -13.05 0.13 11.03
N GLN A 99 -12.34 0.57 12.07
CA GLN A 99 -12.13 2.00 12.38
C GLN A 99 -11.31 2.73 11.32
N ALA A 100 -10.46 2.03 10.56
CA ALA A 100 -9.79 2.59 9.37
C ALA A 100 -10.70 2.58 8.11
N GLY A 101 -11.97 2.23 8.26
CA GLY A 101 -12.98 2.28 7.19
C GLY A 101 -13.16 0.98 6.40
N LEU A 102 -12.40 -0.09 6.69
CA LEU A 102 -12.60 -1.38 6.02
C LEU A 102 -13.75 -2.13 6.72
N HIS A 103 -14.96 -1.92 6.19
CA HIS A 103 -16.17 -2.52 6.74
C HIS A 103 -16.09 -4.06 6.83
N PRO A 104 -16.54 -4.70 7.92
CA PRO A 104 -16.49 -6.17 8.08
C PRO A 104 -17.10 -6.94 6.91
N ASP A 105 -18.26 -6.50 6.39
CA ASP A 105 -18.89 -7.13 5.22
C ASP A 105 -18.08 -7.04 3.93
N ARG A 106 -17.00 -6.25 3.89
CA ARG A 106 -16.14 -6.12 2.71
C ARG A 106 -14.90 -6.98 2.78
N VAL A 107 -14.56 -7.55 3.92
CA VAL A 107 -13.32 -8.31 4.11
C VAL A 107 -13.61 -9.77 4.40
N VAL A 108 -12.91 -10.65 3.72
CA VAL A 108 -12.83 -12.08 4.02
C VAL A 108 -11.45 -12.34 4.60
N PHE A 109 -11.39 -12.87 5.82
CA PHE A 109 -10.14 -13.27 6.46
C PHE A 109 -9.85 -14.73 6.14
N CYS A 110 -8.64 -14.99 5.65
CA CYS A 110 -8.13 -16.34 5.40
C CYS A 110 -6.95 -16.56 6.35
N GLU A 111 -7.18 -17.35 7.39
CA GLU A 111 -6.14 -17.75 8.33
C GLU A 111 -5.51 -19.06 7.87
N SER A 112 -4.20 -19.18 8.01
CA SER A 112 -3.45 -20.39 7.68
C SER A 112 -2.34 -20.62 8.70
N ASP A 113 -2.01 -21.88 8.96
CA ASP A 113 -0.97 -22.21 9.94
C ASP A 113 0.45 -22.00 9.38
N ARG A 114 0.58 -21.96 8.05
CA ARG A 114 1.87 -21.89 7.34
C ARG A 114 1.94 -20.70 6.39
N GLU A 115 3.13 -20.10 6.31
CA GLU A 115 3.41 -18.97 5.42
C GLU A 115 3.16 -19.33 3.94
N GLU A 116 3.50 -20.55 3.54
CA GLU A 116 3.31 -21.01 2.16
C GLU A 116 1.82 -21.13 1.78
N GLU A 117 0.96 -21.43 2.75
CA GLU A 117 -0.50 -21.49 2.55
C GLU A 117 -1.08 -20.08 2.44
N ALA A 118 -0.67 -19.16 3.32
CA ALA A 118 -1.09 -17.75 3.22
C ALA A 118 -0.64 -17.11 1.89
N LEU A 119 0.57 -17.43 1.42
CA LEU A 119 1.07 -17.01 0.12
C LEU A 119 0.25 -17.61 -1.03
N SER A 120 -0.09 -18.90 -0.96
CA SER A 120 -0.91 -19.56 -1.98
C SER A 120 -2.33 -18.98 -2.02
N ALA A 121 -2.95 -18.75 -0.87
CA ALA A 121 -4.25 -18.10 -0.77
C ALA A 121 -4.24 -16.68 -1.32
N MET A 122 -3.15 -15.91 -1.08
CA MET A 122 -2.97 -14.59 -1.68
C MET A 122 -2.90 -14.68 -3.22
N GLU A 123 -2.16 -15.64 -3.77
CA GLU A 123 -2.05 -15.83 -5.22
C GLU A 123 -3.36 -16.27 -5.88
N GLU A 124 -4.10 -17.18 -5.25
CA GLU A 124 -5.43 -17.61 -5.69
C GLU A 124 -6.42 -16.44 -5.65
N GLY A 125 -6.41 -15.66 -4.56
CA GLY A 125 -7.23 -14.46 -4.43
C GLY A 125 -6.94 -13.44 -5.54
N LEU A 126 -5.67 -13.20 -5.84
CA LEU A 126 -5.28 -12.30 -6.94
C LEU A 126 -5.70 -12.85 -8.30
N SER A 127 -5.70 -14.17 -8.48
CA SER A 127 -6.08 -14.83 -9.73
C SER A 127 -7.59 -14.94 -9.94
N PHE A 128 -8.41 -14.73 -8.90
CA PHE A 128 -9.86 -14.90 -8.94
C PHE A 128 -10.60 -13.88 -9.82
N GLY A 129 -10.12 -12.63 -9.89
CA GLY A 129 -10.71 -11.59 -10.74
C GLY A 129 -11.94 -10.86 -10.19
N GLY A 130 -12.48 -11.26 -9.04
CA GLY A 130 -13.63 -10.61 -8.38
C GLY A 130 -13.29 -9.74 -7.16
N LEU A 131 -12.01 -9.65 -6.77
CA LEU A 131 -11.56 -8.91 -5.60
C LEU A 131 -10.98 -7.56 -5.99
N ALA A 132 -11.25 -6.54 -5.18
CA ALA A 132 -10.68 -5.20 -5.38
C ALA A 132 -9.24 -5.13 -4.86
N ALA A 133 -8.96 -5.80 -3.75
CA ALA A 133 -7.63 -5.90 -3.17
C ALA A 133 -7.43 -7.26 -2.48
N VAL A 134 -6.18 -7.70 -2.45
CA VAL A 134 -5.76 -8.88 -1.69
C VAL A 134 -4.55 -8.52 -0.85
N VAL A 135 -4.68 -8.71 0.47
CA VAL A 135 -3.64 -8.48 1.45
C VAL A 135 -3.05 -9.82 1.86
N GLY A 136 -1.72 -9.94 1.87
CA GLY A 136 -1.03 -11.11 2.41
C GLY A 136 0.00 -10.71 3.46
N GLU A 137 -0.12 -11.27 4.65
CA GLU A 137 0.86 -11.12 5.73
C GLU A 137 1.99 -12.14 5.61
N LEU A 138 3.17 -11.68 5.21
CA LEU A 138 4.32 -12.54 4.90
C LEU A 138 5.57 -12.10 5.66
N VAL A 139 6.32 -13.04 6.20
CA VAL A 139 7.68 -12.80 6.73
C VAL A 139 8.64 -12.62 5.57
N ARG A 140 8.62 -13.54 4.59
CA ARG A 140 9.55 -13.58 3.45
C ARG A 140 8.81 -13.40 2.13
N LEU A 141 9.42 -12.63 1.22
CA LEU A 141 8.92 -12.46 -0.14
C LEU A 141 10.08 -12.55 -1.14
N PRO A 142 10.47 -13.77 -1.57
CA PRO A 142 11.51 -13.93 -2.58
C PRO A 142 11.03 -13.41 -3.95
N MET A 143 11.99 -13.05 -4.82
CA MET A 143 11.71 -12.50 -6.16
C MET A 143 10.71 -13.36 -6.96
N THR A 144 10.90 -14.68 -7.00
CA THR A 144 10.01 -15.60 -7.73
C THR A 144 8.57 -15.53 -7.24
N ALA A 145 8.35 -15.50 -5.93
CA ALA A 145 7.01 -15.37 -5.34
C ALA A 145 6.42 -14.00 -5.68
N SER A 146 7.17 -12.91 -5.46
CA SER A 146 6.68 -11.56 -5.78
C SER A 146 6.32 -11.39 -7.26
N ARG A 147 7.07 -12.03 -8.17
CA ARG A 147 6.78 -11.97 -9.60
C ARG A 147 5.50 -12.73 -9.96
N ARG A 148 5.25 -13.88 -9.34
CA ARG A 148 3.98 -14.61 -9.51
C ARG A 148 2.79 -13.77 -9.04
N LEU A 149 2.89 -13.17 -7.85
CA LEU A 149 1.85 -12.27 -7.33
C LEU A 149 1.63 -11.05 -8.23
N GLN A 150 2.70 -10.41 -8.71
CA GLN A 150 2.62 -9.29 -9.64
C GLN A 150 1.89 -9.69 -10.94
N LEU A 151 2.24 -10.84 -11.53
CA LEU A 151 1.58 -11.33 -12.76
C LEU A 151 0.10 -11.68 -12.52
N ALA A 152 -0.23 -12.26 -11.36
CA ALA A 152 -1.62 -12.55 -10.98
C ALA A 152 -2.43 -11.25 -10.83
N ALA A 153 -1.87 -10.24 -10.16
CA ALA A 153 -2.47 -8.92 -10.04
C ALA A 153 -2.67 -8.27 -11.41
N GLU A 154 -1.64 -8.24 -12.26
CA GLU A 154 -1.70 -7.67 -13.61
C GLU A 154 -2.80 -8.30 -14.47
N LYS A 155 -2.98 -9.63 -14.38
CA LYS A 155 -3.98 -10.37 -15.14
C LYS A 155 -5.41 -9.99 -14.78
N THR A 156 -5.67 -9.67 -13.51
CA THR A 156 -7.04 -9.45 -13.00
C THR A 156 -7.37 -7.99 -12.72
N GLY A 157 -6.36 -7.13 -12.59
CA GLY A 157 -6.52 -5.76 -12.15
C GLY A 157 -6.71 -5.61 -10.63
N ALA A 158 -6.67 -6.70 -9.85
CA ALA A 158 -6.74 -6.61 -8.40
C ALA A 158 -5.48 -5.94 -7.83
N MET A 159 -5.64 -5.16 -6.74
CA MET A 159 -4.50 -4.59 -6.02
C MET A 159 -3.91 -5.63 -5.06
N GLY A 160 -2.66 -6.02 -5.26
CA GLY A 160 -1.93 -6.88 -4.33
C GLY A 160 -1.18 -6.06 -3.30
N ILE A 161 -1.36 -6.34 -2.02
CA ILE A 161 -0.63 -5.69 -0.93
C ILE A 161 0.02 -6.74 -0.05
N VAL A 162 1.35 -6.79 -0.05
CA VAL A 162 2.10 -7.62 0.90
C VAL A 162 2.40 -6.78 2.13
N LEU A 163 1.85 -7.19 3.27
CA LEU A 163 2.20 -6.65 4.58
C LEU A 163 3.33 -7.50 5.16
N ARG A 164 4.53 -6.94 5.32
CA ARG A 164 5.67 -7.66 5.88
C ARG A 164 5.57 -7.76 7.40
N ARG A 165 5.53 -9.00 7.92
CA ARG A 165 5.22 -9.34 9.31
C ARG A 165 6.29 -10.23 9.93
N TRP A 166 7.41 -9.64 10.35
CA TRP A 166 8.50 -10.41 10.95
C TRP A 166 8.17 -10.91 12.36
N ARG A 167 8.87 -11.96 12.83
CA ARG A 167 8.80 -12.42 14.23
C ARG A 167 9.90 -11.79 15.06
N ARG A 168 11.03 -11.50 14.42
CA ARG A 168 12.23 -10.94 15.04
C ARG A 168 12.78 -9.83 14.16
N GLN A 169 13.40 -8.83 14.80
CA GLN A 169 13.90 -7.66 14.10
C GLN A 169 14.99 -7.99 13.06
N ASN A 170 15.81 -9.02 13.31
CA ASN A 170 16.86 -9.45 12.37
C ASN A 170 16.32 -10.01 11.05
N GLU A 171 15.08 -10.52 11.04
CA GLU A 171 14.43 -11.03 9.82
C GLU A 171 14.07 -9.88 8.87
N ALA A 172 13.94 -8.65 9.38
CA ALA A 172 13.63 -7.45 8.58
C ALA A 172 14.79 -6.99 7.67
N SER A 173 15.97 -7.58 7.83
CA SER A 173 17.11 -7.34 6.93
C SER A 173 16.81 -7.67 5.46
N ASP A 174 15.84 -8.55 5.22
CA ASP A 174 15.44 -8.94 3.86
C ASP A 174 14.54 -7.91 3.16
N TYR A 175 14.06 -6.86 3.86
CA TYR A 175 13.18 -5.86 3.27
C TYR A 175 13.86 -4.99 2.19
N GLY A 176 15.20 -4.96 2.20
CA GLY A 176 15.99 -4.31 1.15
C GLY A 176 16.14 -5.14 -0.13
N GLN A 177 15.83 -6.45 -0.09
CA GLN A 177 16.04 -7.33 -1.23
C GLN A 177 15.13 -6.98 -2.42
N PRO A 178 15.59 -7.21 -3.66
CA PRO A 178 14.77 -6.96 -4.84
C PRO A 178 13.51 -7.83 -4.86
N THR A 179 12.38 -7.21 -5.20
CA THR A 179 11.10 -7.88 -5.48
C THR A 179 10.47 -7.28 -6.74
N ALA A 180 9.39 -7.89 -7.22
CA ALA A 180 8.61 -7.37 -8.34
C ALA A 180 7.64 -6.24 -7.94
N SER A 181 7.66 -5.77 -6.68
CA SER A 181 6.71 -4.75 -6.22
C SER A 181 6.91 -3.41 -6.94
N THR A 182 5.77 -2.78 -7.24
CA THR A 182 5.71 -1.46 -7.87
C THR A 182 6.00 -0.36 -6.86
N THR A 183 5.57 -0.52 -5.61
CA THR A 183 5.94 0.37 -4.50
C THR A 183 6.34 -0.41 -3.27
N ARG A 184 7.24 0.17 -2.47
CA ARG A 184 7.61 -0.35 -1.14
C ARG A 184 7.56 0.77 -0.11
N TRP A 185 6.81 0.57 0.96
CA TRP A 185 6.58 1.55 2.02
C TRP A 185 7.10 1.06 3.36
N ARG A 186 7.73 1.95 4.13
CA ARG A 186 8.00 1.72 5.55
C ARG A 186 7.22 2.72 6.37
N ILE A 187 6.45 2.22 7.34
CA ILE A 187 5.61 3.03 8.22
C ILE A 187 6.19 2.96 9.62
N SER A 188 6.78 4.06 10.08
CA SER A 188 7.38 4.17 11.41
C SER A 188 6.49 5.06 12.30
N THR A 189 6.32 4.72 13.57
CA THR A 189 5.53 5.56 14.49
C THR A 189 6.32 6.78 14.93
N LEU A 190 5.64 7.93 15.02
CA LEU A 190 6.12 9.17 15.59
C LEU A 190 5.32 9.48 16.87
N PRO A 191 5.83 10.35 17.77
CA PRO A 191 5.06 10.82 18.91
C PRO A 191 3.70 11.37 18.46
N SER A 192 2.62 10.94 19.12
CA SER A 192 1.26 11.39 18.81
C SER A 192 1.13 12.90 18.93
N GLU A 193 0.09 13.45 18.30
CA GLU A 193 -0.27 14.85 18.49
C GLU A 193 -0.48 15.18 19.97
N LYS A 194 -0.01 16.35 20.41
CA LYS A 194 -0.23 16.81 21.77
C LYS A 194 -1.65 17.32 21.90
N LEU A 195 -2.39 16.81 22.88
CA LEU A 195 -3.71 17.30 23.23
C LEU A 195 -3.61 18.40 24.31
N PRO A 196 -4.55 19.35 24.35
CA PRO A 196 -4.64 20.35 25.43
C PRO A 196 -5.11 19.74 26.76
N VAL A 197 -5.47 18.46 26.75
CA VAL A 197 -5.97 17.68 27.90
C VAL A 197 -5.17 16.38 28.03
N ALA A 198 -5.27 15.73 29.19
CA ALA A 198 -4.68 14.41 29.39
C ALA A 198 -5.27 13.40 28.38
N GLY A 199 -4.40 12.73 27.61
CA GLY A 199 -4.81 11.75 26.61
C GLY A 199 -3.74 11.52 25.54
N VAL A 200 -4.05 10.63 24.60
CA VAL A 200 -3.23 10.35 23.42
C VAL A 200 -3.91 10.98 22.22
N GLY A 201 -3.23 11.92 21.55
CA GLY A 201 -3.75 12.54 20.33
C GLY A 201 -3.70 11.59 19.13
N ARG A 202 -3.99 12.12 17.94
CA ARG A 202 -3.94 11.31 16.72
C ARG A 202 -2.56 10.68 16.55
N ALA A 203 -2.55 9.40 16.21
CA ALA A 203 -1.30 8.70 15.89
C ALA A 203 -0.65 9.35 14.65
N ARG A 204 0.65 9.59 14.75
CA ARG A 204 1.47 10.21 13.70
C ARG A 204 2.48 9.19 13.22
N TRP A 205 2.74 9.15 11.92
CA TRP A 205 3.67 8.20 11.31
C TRP A 205 4.60 8.90 10.34
N LEU A 206 5.81 8.38 10.21
CA LEU A 206 6.70 8.63 9.10
C LEU A 206 6.46 7.53 8.06
N ALA A 207 5.92 7.92 6.90
CA ALA A 207 5.68 7.04 5.77
C ALA A 207 6.77 7.25 4.73
N GLU A 208 7.62 6.24 4.54
CA GLU A 208 8.78 6.28 3.68
C GLU A 208 8.53 5.41 2.44
N LEU A 209 8.42 6.05 1.28
CA LEU A 209 8.39 5.39 -0.02
C LEU A 209 9.82 4.98 -0.39
N MET A 210 10.20 3.79 0.06
CA MET A 210 11.54 3.22 -0.08
C MET A 210 11.87 2.82 -1.53
N ARG A 211 10.84 2.53 -2.33
CA ARG A 211 10.95 2.17 -3.74
C ARG A 211 9.66 2.53 -4.45
N VAL A 212 9.77 3.07 -5.66
CA VAL A 212 8.67 3.22 -6.60
C VAL A 212 9.17 2.98 -8.02
N LYS A 213 8.45 2.17 -8.80
CA LYS A 213 8.80 1.89 -10.19
C LYS A 213 8.60 3.15 -11.02
N ALA A 214 9.66 3.62 -11.68
CA ALA A 214 9.65 4.85 -12.50
C ALA A 214 9.29 6.13 -11.72
N GLY A 215 9.68 6.21 -10.44
CA GLY A 215 9.60 7.42 -9.63
C GLY A 215 10.81 7.52 -8.68
N GLU A 216 10.76 8.51 -7.79
CA GLU A 216 11.79 8.75 -6.78
C GLU A 216 11.29 8.38 -5.38
N CYS A 217 12.22 8.00 -4.50
CA CYS A 217 11.91 7.76 -3.10
C CYS A 217 11.51 9.06 -2.40
N ALA A 218 10.62 8.97 -1.43
CA ALA A 218 10.09 10.12 -0.71
C ALA A 218 9.72 9.73 0.72
N GLU A 219 9.59 10.72 1.60
CA GLU A 219 9.15 10.54 2.97
C GLU A 219 8.09 11.58 3.35
N PHE A 220 7.13 11.17 4.17
CA PHE A 220 5.99 11.99 4.55
C PHE A 220 5.66 11.80 6.02
N GLU A 221 5.45 12.89 6.76
CA GLU A 221 4.80 12.83 8.05
C GLU A 221 3.28 12.84 7.85
N ILE A 222 2.62 11.76 8.26
CA ILE A 222 1.19 11.56 8.04
C ILE A 222 0.46 11.23 9.34
N GLY A 223 -0.81 11.60 9.40
CA GLY A 223 -1.73 11.12 10.43
C GLY A 223 -2.25 9.73 10.10
N ALA A 224 -2.47 8.90 11.12
CA ALA A 224 -3.15 7.62 10.99
C ALA A 224 -4.52 7.78 10.28
N PRO A 225 -4.97 6.79 9.48
CA PRO A 225 -6.16 6.92 8.66
C PRO A 225 -7.40 7.21 9.50
N ASP A 226 -8.32 7.98 8.94
CA ASP A 226 -9.65 8.21 9.50
C ASP A 226 -10.61 7.04 9.23
N ALA A 227 -11.88 7.20 9.61
CA ALA A 227 -12.95 6.23 9.40
C ALA A 227 -13.31 5.99 7.91
N GLN A 228 -12.70 6.73 6.99
CA GLN A 228 -12.84 6.56 5.55
C GLN A 228 -11.53 6.06 4.91
N GLY A 229 -10.55 5.64 5.72
CA GLY A 229 -9.25 5.14 5.27
C GLY A 229 -8.34 6.24 4.72
N ARG A 230 -8.65 7.51 4.98
CA ARG A 230 -7.88 8.64 4.44
C ARG A 230 -6.80 9.07 5.42
N ILE A 231 -5.59 9.18 4.90
CA ILE A 231 -4.47 9.81 5.60
C ILE A 231 -4.52 11.32 5.40
N CYS A 232 -3.83 12.07 6.25
CA CYS A 232 -3.59 13.50 6.07
C CYS A 232 -2.09 13.79 6.23
N LEU A 233 -1.59 14.82 5.57
CA LEU A 233 -0.26 15.34 5.90
C LEU A 233 -0.33 16.07 7.23
N LEU A 234 0.74 15.91 7.98
CA LEU A 234 1.00 16.71 9.17
C LEU A 234 2.09 17.72 8.79
N PRO A 235 2.06 18.93 9.37
CA PRO A 235 3.15 19.87 9.15
C PRO A 235 4.45 19.20 9.57
N THR A 236 5.42 19.13 8.66
CA THR A 236 6.80 18.79 9.01
C THR A 236 7.20 19.79 10.06
N ALA A 237 7.43 19.35 11.30
CA ALA A 237 7.82 20.26 12.36
C ALA A 237 9.14 20.92 11.94
N LEU A 238 9.09 22.20 11.55
CA LEU A 238 10.28 23.02 11.27
C LEU A 238 11.17 23.20 12.52
N ASP A 239 10.72 22.73 13.69
CA ASP A 239 11.41 22.82 14.97
C ASP A 239 12.14 21.51 15.35
N GLY A 240 12.94 20.96 14.44
CA GLY A 240 13.58 19.66 14.66
C GLY A 240 14.86 19.35 13.90
N ALA A 241 15.51 20.34 13.28
CA ALA A 241 16.76 20.15 12.52
C ALA A 241 17.92 19.51 13.33
N ASP A 242 17.77 19.35 14.64
CA ASP A 242 18.79 18.79 15.54
C ASP A 242 18.53 17.35 16.01
N GLN A 243 17.37 16.74 15.71
CA GLN A 243 17.02 15.40 16.22
C GLN A 243 17.21 14.27 15.19
N THR A 244 17.14 14.56 13.90
CA THR A 244 17.40 13.59 12.82
C THR A 244 18.87 13.15 12.75
N ALA A 245 19.80 13.97 13.26
CA ALA A 245 21.22 13.61 13.34
C ALA A 245 21.52 12.53 14.41
N ARG A 246 20.72 12.46 15.49
CA ARG A 246 20.94 11.52 16.60
C ARG A 246 20.52 10.08 16.32
N TRP A 247 19.60 9.85 15.38
CA TRP A 247 19.20 8.47 15.01
C TRP A 247 20.20 7.78 14.09
N ARG A 248 21.01 8.54 13.35
CA ARG A 248 22.07 7.97 12.48
C ARG A 248 23.28 7.45 13.26
N SER A 249 23.46 7.83 14.52
CA SER A 249 24.61 7.41 15.34
C SER A 249 24.34 6.19 16.25
N LEU A 250 23.12 5.67 16.29
CA LEU A 250 22.74 4.50 17.11
C LEU A 250 22.49 3.23 16.28
N ALA A 251 22.76 3.28 14.97
CA ALA A 251 22.68 2.14 14.06
C ALA A 251 24.04 1.87 13.35
N GLY A 252 25.14 2.23 14.02
CA GLY A 252 26.50 1.82 13.66
C GLY A 252 26.98 0.70 14.56
#